data_AF-A0A0M3KHP7-F1
#
_entry.id   AF-A0A0M3KHP7-F1
#
_cell.length_a   1.000
_cell.length_b   1.000
_cell.length_c   1.000
_cell.angle_alpha   90.00
_cell.angle_beta   90.00
_cell.angle_gamma   90.00
#
_symmetry.space_group_name_H-M   'P 1'
#
loop_
_entity.id
_entity.type
_entity.pdbx_description
1 polymer ?
#
loop_
_entity_poly.entity_id
_entity_poly.type
_entity_poly.pdbx_seq_one_letter_code
_entity_poly.pdbx_strand_id
1 'polypeptide(L)' 'MCGKTMPDCRAWFEKYLGLSTDYRTPSQSRSELVAPDPIDNQAFIDYLRSNNISFSNAPQYRIVRSHGHTGSY' A
#
# COMPACT_ATOMS: atom_id res chain seq x y z
N MET A 1 10.15 -16.05 -13.12
CA MET A 1 9.44 -16.87 -12.11
C MET A 1 7.91 -16.77 -12.23
N CYS A 2 7.35 -15.67 -12.75
CA CYS A 2 5.88 -15.57 -12.96
C CYS A 2 5.30 -16.76 -13.73
N GLY A 3 4.19 -17.28 -13.22
CA GLY A 3 3.41 -18.37 -13.84
C GLY A 3 3.96 -19.78 -13.60
N LYS A 4 5.06 -19.96 -12.86
CA LYS A 4 5.62 -21.29 -12.56
C LYS A 4 5.26 -21.74 -11.14
N THR A 5 4.80 -22.98 -11.00
CA THR A 5 4.61 -23.64 -9.70
C THR A 5 5.95 -23.84 -9.00
N MET A 6 6.02 -23.50 -7.72
CA MET A 6 7.17 -23.79 -6.85
C MET A 6 6.77 -24.89 -5.86
N PRO A 7 6.98 -26.17 -6.20
CA PRO A 7 6.42 -27.30 -5.45
C PRO A 7 6.90 -27.34 -4.00
N ASP A 8 8.19 -27.05 -3.76
CA ASP A 8 8.79 -27.18 -2.44
C ASP A 8 8.67 -25.92 -1.56
N CYS A 9 8.11 -24.83 -2.10
CA CYS A 9 8.02 -23.56 -1.37
C CYS A 9 7.17 -23.74 -0.09
N ARG A 10 5.99 -24.35 -0.20
CA ARG A 10 5.10 -24.58 0.97
C ARG A 10 5.76 -25.45 2.04
N ALA A 11 6.31 -26.60 1.64
CA ALA A 11 6.96 -27.54 2.56
C ALA A 11 8.16 -26.90 3.29
N TRP A 12 8.90 -26.02 2.61
CA TRP A 12 9.99 -25.26 3.21
C TRP A 12 9.48 -24.29 4.30
N PHE A 13 8.44 -23.50 4.02
CA PHE A 13 7.85 -22.59 5.01
C PHE A 13 7.33 -23.35 6.25
N GLU A 14 6.61 -24.45 6.06
CA GLU A 14 6.05 -25.26 7.15
C GLU A 14 7.15 -25.90 8.02
N LYS A 15 8.22 -26.42 7.40
CA LYS A 15 9.32 -27.07 8.11
C LYS A 15 10.19 -26.09 8.91
N TYR A 16 10.52 -24.92 8.35
CA TYR A 16 11.52 -24.03 8.93
C TYR A 16 10.94 -22.89 9.77
N LEU A 17 9.73 -22.43 9.47
CA LEU A 17 9.08 -21.36 10.23
C LEU A 17 8.02 -21.89 11.20
N GLY A 18 7.65 -23.18 11.10
CA GLY A 18 6.66 -23.82 11.98
C GLY A 18 5.25 -23.26 11.81
N LEU A 19 4.99 -22.56 10.69
CA LEU A 19 3.72 -21.93 10.40
C LEU A 19 2.79 -22.90 9.65
N SER A 20 1.55 -23.02 10.10
CA SER A 20 0.49 -23.60 9.26
C SER A 20 0.06 -22.59 8.21
N THR A 21 -0.04 -23.05 6.97
CA THR A 21 -0.53 -22.26 5.83
C THR A 21 -2.05 -22.16 5.77
N ASP A 22 -2.76 -22.89 6.65
CA ASP A 22 -4.22 -22.88 6.74
C ASP A 22 -4.72 -21.68 7.57
N TYR A 23 -3.86 -21.11 8.41
CA TYR A 23 -4.17 -19.90 9.16
C TYR A 23 -3.86 -18.64 8.34
N ARG A 24 -4.86 -17.77 8.19
CA ARG A 24 -4.72 -16.49 7.46
C ARG A 24 -5.11 -15.34 8.37
N THR A 25 -4.23 -14.37 8.52
CA THR A 25 -4.58 -13.10 9.15
C THR A 25 -5.42 -12.26 8.20
N PRO A 26 -6.45 -11.55 8.69
CA PRO A 26 -7.19 -10.63 7.86
C PRO A 26 -6.30 -9.42 7.53
N SER A 27 -6.17 -9.11 6.24
CA SER A 27 -5.54 -7.88 5.75
C SER A 27 -6.61 -6.98 5.16
N GLN A 28 -6.44 -5.67 5.31
CA GLN A 28 -7.33 -4.69 4.68
C GLN A 28 -7.11 -4.67 3.17
N SER A 29 -8.19 -4.70 2.38
CA SER A 29 -8.07 -4.48 0.94
C SER A 29 -7.68 -3.03 0.66
N ARG A 30 -6.86 -2.80 -0.37
CA ARG A 30 -6.49 -1.45 -0.81
C ARG A 30 -7.71 -0.58 -1.17
N SER A 31 -8.76 -1.20 -1.70
CA SER A 31 -10.01 -0.50 -2.06
C SER A 31 -10.82 -0.07 -0.84
N GLU A 32 -10.61 -0.71 0.30
CA GLU A 32 -11.32 -0.46 1.57
C GLU A 32 -10.55 0.51 2.46
N LEU A 33 -9.36 0.95 2.03
CA LEU A 33 -8.51 1.85 2.80
C LEU A 33 -9.00 3.29 2.67
N VAL A 34 -9.39 3.88 3.80
CA VAL A 34 -9.91 5.24 3.88
C VAL A 34 -8.80 6.18 4.34
N ALA A 35 -8.47 7.17 3.51
CA ALA A 35 -7.58 8.25 3.92
C ALA A 35 -8.39 9.36 4.61
N PRO A 36 -7.83 10.05 5.61
CA PRO A 36 -8.45 11.26 6.15
C PRO A 36 -8.61 12.33 5.06
N ASP A 37 -9.65 13.14 5.17
CA ASP A 37 -9.86 14.26 4.24
C ASP A 37 -8.66 15.21 4.23
N PRO A 38 -8.28 15.73 3.06
CA PRO A 38 -7.20 16.72 2.99
C PRO A 38 -7.63 18.05 3.59
N ILE A 39 -6.65 18.77 4.15
CA ILE A 39 -6.82 20.17 4.55
C ILE A 39 -6.24 21.01 3.42
N ASP A 40 -7.10 21.74 2.71
CA ASP A 40 -6.74 22.49 1.52
C ASP A 40 -6.75 23.99 1.76
N ASN A 41 -5.68 24.67 1.32
CA ASN A 41 -5.67 26.11 1.15
C ASN A 41 -5.87 26.40 -0.34
N GLN A 42 -7.09 26.82 -0.71
CA GLN A 42 -7.45 26.98 -2.11
C GLN A 42 -6.58 28.02 -2.84
N ALA A 43 -6.20 29.11 -2.18
CA ALA A 43 -5.33 30.14 -2.77
C ALA A 43 -3.94 29.58 -3.14
N PHE A 44 -3.38 28.68 -2.31
CA PHE A 44 -2.13 28.00 -2.61
C PHE A 44 -2.28 27.01 -3.78
N ILE A 45 -3.37 26.25 -3.81
CA ILE A 45 -3.65 25.29 -4.90
C ILE A 45 -3.82 26.04 -6.24
N ASP A 46 -4.50 27.18 -6.23
CA ASP A 46 -4.69 27.98 -7.43
C ASP A 46 -3.39 28.58 -7.93
N TYR A 47 -2.49 29.00 -7.03
CA TYR A 47 -1.12 29.39 -7.38
C TYR A 47 -0.34 28.24 -8.06
N LEU A 48 -0.44 27.00 -7.56
CA LEU A 48 0.22 25.85 -8.21
C LEU A 48 -0.31 25.65 -9.63
N ARG A 49 -1.64 25.72 -9.80
CA ARG A 49 -2.31 25.56 -11.11
C ARG A 49 -1.92 26.67 -12.08
N SER A 50 -1.90 27.93 -11.64
CA SER A 50 -1.52 29.07 -12.51
C SER A 50 -0.08 28.98 -13.01
N ASN A 51 0.79 28.28 -12.28
CA ASN A 51 2.18 28.04 -12.64
C ASN A 51 2.40 26.69 -13.36
N ASN A 52 1.33 26.00 -13.78
CA ASN A 52 1.39 24.67 -14.42
C ASN A 52 2.12 23.60 -13.57
N ILE A 53 2.08 23.72 -12.25
CA ILE A 53 2.64 22.71 -11.34
C ILE A 53 1.57 21.65 -11.09
N SER A 54 1.88 20.40 -11.46
CA SER A 54 0.99 19.27 -11.23
C SER A 54 0.80 19.02 -9.73
N PHE A 55 -0.46 18.95 -9.31
CA PHE A 55 -0.84 18.73 -7.92
C PHE A 55 -1.99 17.72 -7.87
N SER A 56 -1.95 16.81 -6.90
CA SER A 56 -3.07 15.93 -6.60
C SER A 56 -3.13 15.65 -5.10
N ASN A 57 -4.31 15.84 -4.52
CA ASN A 57 -4.62 15.46 -3.15
C ASN A 57 -5.50 14.20 -3.06
N ALA A 58 -5.55 13.40 -4.14
CA ALA A 58 -6.39 12.21 -4.16
C ALA A 58 -5.93 11.19 -3.09
N PRO A 59 -6.86 10.53 -2.37
CA PRO A 59 -6.55 9.63 -1.25
C PRO A 59 -5.46 8.60 -1.56
N GLN A 60 -5.61 7.87 -2.66
CA GLN A 60 -4.69 6.80 -3.05
C GLN A 60 -3.28 7.30 -3.33
N TYR A 61 -3.13 8.51 -3.86
CA TYR A 61 -1.82 9.11 -4.12
C TYR A 61 -1.10 9.53 -2.85
N ARG A 62 -1.84 9.90 -1.81
CA ARG A 62 -1.29 10.22 -0.50
C ARG A 62 -0.87 8.95 0.23
N ILE A 63 -1.74 7.93 0.25
CA ILE A 63 -1.47 6.62 0.88
C ILE A 63 -0.18 6.00 0.34
N VAL A 64 -0.04 5.86 -0.98
CA VAL A 64 1.14 5.20 -1.58
C VAL A 64 2.45 5.98 -1.40
N ARG A 65 2.37 7.26 -1.02
CA ARG A 65 3.53 8.13 -0.79
C ARG A 65 3.76 8.43 0.69
N SER A 66 2.91 7.94 1.59
CA SER A 66 3.01 8.21 3.03
C SER A 66 3.86 7.20 3.79
N HIS A 67 4.33 6.13 3.13
CA HIS A 67 5.10 5.08 3.76
C HIS A 67 6.19 4.50 2.83
N GLY A 68 7.20 3.86 3.43
CA GLY A 68 8.18 3.03 2.73
C GLY A 68 7.79 1.55 2.73
N HIS A 69 8.79 0.67 2.75
CA HIS A 69 8.60 -0.80 2.76
C HIS A 69 9.07 -1.45 4.07
N THR A 70 9.17 -0.68 5.15
CA THR A 70 9.56 -1.23 6.45
C THR A 70 8.40 -2.02 7.05
N GLY A 71 8.67 -3.25 7.45
CA GLY A 71 7.74 -4.02 8.27
C GLY A 71 7.71 -3.43 9.69
N SER A 72 6.52 -3.12 10.19
CA SER A 72 6.32 -2.85 11.61
C SER A 72 6.29 -4.19 12.34
N TYR A 73 7.16 -4.35 13.33
CA TYR A 73 7.18 -5.48 14.27
C TYR A 73 6.49 -5.09 15.57
#